data_AF-A0A961X4Q2-F1
#
_entry.id   AF-A0A961X4Q2-F1
#
_cell.length_a   1.000
_cell.length_b   1.000
_cell.length_c   1.000
_cell.angle_alpha   90.00
_cell.angle_beta   90.00
_cell.angle_gamma   90.00
#
_symmetry.space_group_name_H-M   'P 1'
#
loop_
_entity.id
_entity.type
_entity.pdbx_description
1 polymer ?
#
loop_
_entity_poly.entity_id
_entity_poly.type
_entity_poly.pdbx_seq_one_letter_code
_entity_poly.pdbx_strand_id
1 'polypeptide(L)'
;MKNIIARMGVRLVCAASAVLLAAFSPAPVWLDPSAENDTPAFDAAVALVCAPSSQTRTIHFPAGDIEFVTPPQPMPCAVTLKGEGLGATQLIRRYSGGGFLHWVRGVDHRGGGLAALSVIAGSGTNGGIAVLVSATPDTDGTVNSYNRHSFVIDNVLVGRESPADTSWDFGLYLDGSKNPDGNADSVPGIRDVTVSRSTFGGTNTASVYLNRARGTDLHIECYTPLNGSFVGVVLDNGTDSVRLQTRGNCGYRSNDGTGRNLQYNGQYVAIP
;
A
#
# COMPACT_ATOMS: atom_id res chain seq x y z
N MET A 1 48.17 76.48 -21.15
CA MET A 1 47.73 75.60 -22.26
C MET A 1 48.30 74.21 -22.08
N LYS A 2 47.49 73.27 -21.58
CA LYS A 2 47.51 71.81 -21.85
C LYS A 2 46.45 71.16 -20.96
N ASN A 3 45.26 70.99 -21.52
CA ASN A 3 44.28 69.99 -21.08
C ASN A 3 44.72 68.61 -21.60
N ILE A 4 44.43 67.54 -20.85
CA ILE A 4 44.08 66.17 -21.32
C ILE A 4 43.69 65.37 -20.04
N ILE A 5 42.38 65.27 -19.76
CA ILE A 5 41.52 64.06 -19.87
C ILE A 5 41.98 62.90 -18.97
N ALA A 6 41.37 62.79 -17.78
CA ALA A 6 41.39 61.58 -16.96
C ALA A 6 40.20 60.69 -17.35
N ARG A 7 40.49 59.46 -17.81
CA ARG A 7 39.50 58.45 -18.20
C ARG A 7 38.99 57.66 -17.00
N MET A 8 37.68 57.45 -17.01
CA MET A 8 36.89 56.53 -16.19
C MET A 8 37.47 55.10 -16.20
N GLY A 9 37.50 54.48 -15.03
CA GLY A 9 37.61 53.03 -14.86
C GLY A 9 36.56 52.57 -13.84
N VAL A 10 35.33 52.38 -14.30
CA VAL A 10 34.25 51.75 -13.53
C VAL A 10 34.63 50.28 -13.37
N ARG A 11 35.04 49.87 -12.16
CA ARG A 11 35.19 48.46 -11.82
C ARG A 11 33.82 47.90 -11.44
N LEU A 12 33.30 47.07 -12.32
CA LEU A 12 32.14 46.20 -12.14
C LEU A 12 32.34 45.35 -10.87
N VAL A 13 31.54 45.62 -9.84
CA VAL A 13 31.45 44.77 -8.65
C VAL A 13 30.56 43.58 -9.03
N CYS A 14 31.17 42.47 -9.42
CA CYS A 14 30.49 41.17 -9.44
C CYS A 14 30.25 40.76 -7.98
N ALA A 15 29.09 41.16 -7.43
CA ALA A 15 28.54 40.53 -6.24
C ALA A 15 28.16 39.09 -6.64
N ALA A 16 29.04 38.14 -6.31
CA ALA A 16 28.68 36.73 -6.36
C ALA A 16 27.55 36.51 -5.34
N SER A 17 26.32 36.44 -5.84
CA SER A 17 25.18 35.92 -5.09
C SER A 17 25.50 34.48 -4.70
N ALA A 18 25.99 34.29 -3.48
CA ALA A 18 25.95 33.01 -2.81
C ALA A 18 24.47 32.73 -2.49
N VAL A 19 23.74 32.25 -3.50
CA VAL A 19 22.48 31.54 -3.27
C VAL A 19 22.87 30.26 -2.56
N LEU A 20 22.76 30.31 -1.23
CA LEU A 20 22.84 29.14 -0.39
C LEU A 20 21.67 28.23 -0.82
N LEU A 21 21.93 27.26 -1.68
CA LEU A 21 21.05 26.11 -1.86
C LEU A 21 21.08 25.35 -0.53
N ALA A 22 20.26 25.79 0.43
CA ALA A 22 19.77 24.89 1.45
C ALA A 22 19.02 23.81 0.68
N ALA A 23 19.64 22.64 0.54
CA ALA A 23 18.97 21.44 0.11
C ALA A 23 17.86 21.18 1.14
N PHE A 24 16.66 21.70 0.88
CA PHE A 24 15.45 21.34 1.60
C PHE A 24 15.24 19.87 1.34
N SER A 25 15.84 19.04 2.19
CA SER A 25 15.38 17.67 2.31
C SER A 25 13.93 17.79 2.79
N PRO A 26 12.94 17.34 2.01
CA PRO A 26 11.55 17.40 2.42
C PRO A 26 11.43 16.76 3.80
N ALA A 27 10.93 17.51 4.77
CA ALA A 27 10.70 16.96 6.10
C ALA A 27 9.73 15.77 5.98
N PRO A 28 9.94 14.69 6.77
CA PRO A 28 8.97 13.61 6.82
C PRO A 28 7.60 14.15 7.22
N VAL A 29 6.54 13.67 6.54
CA VAL A 29 5.16 13.97 6.93
C VAL A 29 4.81 13.04 8.08
N TRP A 30 4.55 13.61 9.26
CA TRP A 30 4.08 12.89 10.44
C TRP A 30 2.58 13.09 10.60
N LEU A 31 1.87 12.01 10.89
CA LEU A 31 0.49 12.10 11.37
C LEU A 31 0.52 12.54 12.84
N ASP A 32 -0.29 13.54 13.18
CA ASP A 32 -0.56 13.94 14.57
C ASP A 32 -1.89 13.29 15.02
N PRO A 33 -1.86 12.27 15.89
CA PRO A 33 -3.07 11.57 16.31
C PRO A 33 -3.98 12.49 17.14
N SER A 34 -5.25 12.46 16.80
CA SER A 34 -6.36 12.97 17.58
C SER A 34 -6.88 11.91 18.56
N ALA A 35 -7.54 12.33 19.63
CA ALA A 35 -8.08 11.42 20.63
C ALA A 35 -9.39 10.71 20.22
N GLU A 36 -9.96 11.03 19.04
CA GLU A 36 -11.33 10.61 18.70
C GLU A 36 -11.49 10.10 17.26
N ASN A 37 -10.89 10.74 16.25
CA ASN A 37 -11.01 10.30 14.86
C ASN A 37 -9.90 10.89 13.97
N ASP A 38 -8.97 10.05 13.56
CA ASP A 38 -7.80 10.40 12.76
C ASP A 38 -8.06 10.42 11.26
N THR A 39 -9.25 10.00 10.81
CA THR A 39 -9.57 9.97 9.38
C THR A 39 -9.32 11.31 8.67
N PRO A 40 -9.77 12.48 9.19
CA PRO A 40 -9.52 13.76 8.52
C PRO A 40 -8.04 14.14 8.45
N ALA A 41 -7.28 13.85 9.51
CA ALA A 41 -5.84 14.13 9.56
C ALA A 41 -5.07 13.23 8.58
N PHE A 42 -5.47 11.95 8.49
CA PHE A 42 -4.92 11.00 7.55
C PHE A 42 -5.21 11.40 6.10
N ASP A 43 -6.46 11.75 5.78
CA ASP A 43 -6.85 12.17 4.44
C ASP A 43 -6.09 13.44 4.00
N ALA A 44 -5.89 14.39 4.92
CA ALA A 44 -5.07 15.57 4.67
C ALA A 44 -3.59 15.22 4.43
N ALA A 45 -3.02 14.30 5.21
CA ALA A 45 -1.64 13.82 5.02
C ALA A 45 -1.47 13.10 3.67
N VAL A 46 -2.45 12.26 3.28
CA VAL A 46 -2.50 11.62 1.97
C VAL A 46 -2.54 12.66 0.85
N ALA A 47 -3.41 13.67 0.95
CA ALA A 47 -3.47 14.73 -0.05
C ALA A 47 -2.13 15.48 -0.19
N LEU A 48 -1.46 15.76 0.92
CA LEU A 48 -0.15 16.40 0.94
C LEU A 48 0.92 15.56 0.24
N VAL A 49 1.07 14.29 0.64
CA VAL A 49 2.10 13.41 0.03
C VAL A 49 1.76 13.01 -1.39
N CYS A 50 0.49 13.05 -1.79
CA CYS A 50 0.04 12.76 -3.15
C CYS A 50 0.09 13.99 -4.09
N ALA A 51 0.36 15.19 -3.58
CA ALA A 51 0.52 16.38 -4.41
C ALA A 51 1.64 16.19 -5.46
N PRO A 52 1.50 16.71 -6.70
CA PRO A 52 2.53 16.58 -7.75
C PRO A 52 3.89 17.16 -7.38
N SER A 53 3.92 18.14 -6.47
CA SER A 53 5.13 18.77 -5.96
C SER A 53 5.82 17.98 -4.85
N SER A 54 5.19 16.92 -4.32
CA SER A 54 5.76 16.16 -3.21
C SER A 54 6.96 15.34 -3.67
N GLN A 55 8.05 15.48 -2.93
CA GLN A 55 9.26 14.67 -3.10
C GLN A 55 9.27 13.44 -2.17
N THR A 56 8.38 13.40 -1.18
CA THR A 56 8.22 12.29 -0.22
C THR A 56 6.85 11.66 -0.39
N ARG A 57 6.83 10.34 -0.62
CA ARG A 57 5.60 9.54 -0.68
C ARG A 57 5.46 8.67 0.56
N THR A 58 5.83 9.20 1.73
CA THR A 58 5.80 8.44 2.99
C THR A 58 5.09 9.24 4.07
N ILE A 59 4.13 8.62 4.73
CA ILE A 59 3.51 9.13 5.96
C ILE A 59 4.05 8.32 7.12
N HIS A 60 4.60 9.02 8.11
CA HIS A 60 5.10 8.44 9.34
C HIS A 60 4.04 8.54 10.44
N PHE A 61 3.85 7.43 11.14
CA PHE A 61 2.94 7.35 12.28
C PHE A 61 3.77 7.17 13.55
N PRO A 62 3.47 7.92 14.63
CA PRO A 62 4.11 7.69 15.91
C PRO A 62 3.70 6.35 16.53
N ALA A 63 4.38 5.92 17.59
CA ALA A 63 3.84 4.90 18.47
C ALA A 63 2.52 5.35 19.11
N GLY A 64 1.62 4.40 19.31
CA GLY A 64 0.27 4.62 19.83
C GLY A 64 -0.81 4.04 18.92
N ASP A 65 -2.04 4.27 19.35
CA ASP A 65 -3.25 3.87 18.65
C ASP A 65 -3.77 5.06 17.84
N ILE A 66 -4.04 4.83 16.56
CA ILE A 66 -4.56 5.80 15.60
C ILE A 66 -5.92 5.29 15.15
N GLU A 67 -6.98 6.00 15.49
CA GLU A 67 -8.36 5.52 15.38
C GLU A 67 -9.10 6.13 14.19
N PHE A 68 -9.75 5.29 13.39
CA PHE A 68 -10.50 5.71 12.21
C PHE A 68 -11.97 5.38 12.39
N VAL A 69 -12.78 6.41 12.65
CA VAL A 69 -14.23 6.26 12.90
C VAL A 69 -15.04 6.32 11.62
N THR A 70 -14.46 6.88 10.56
CA THR A 70 -15.03 6.85 9.20
C THR A 70 -14.04 6.26 8.20
N PRO A 71 -14.52 5.65 7.10
CA PRO A 71 -13.63 5.17 6.04
C PRO A 71 -12.71 6.27 5.52
N PRO A 72 -11.38 6.06 5.52
CA PRO A 72 -10.44 6.94 4.83
C PRO A 72 -10.74 7.04 3.34
N GLN A 73 -10.37 8.17 2.74
CA GLN A 73 -10.42 8.28 1.30
C GLN A 73 -9.41 7.33 0.65
N PRO A 74 -9.75 6.74 -0.50
CA PRO A 74 -8.78 5.97 -1.27
C PRO A 74 -7.54 6.81 -1.63
N MET A 75 -6.36 6.25 -1.42
CA MET A 75 -5.07 6.87 -1.69
C MET A 75 -4.80 6.87 -3.20
N PRO A 76 -4.71 8.05 -3.86
CA PRO A 76 -4.60 8.17 -5.31
C PRO A 76 -3.15 8.13 -5.84
N CYS A 77 -2.18 7.86 -4.96
CA CYS A 77 -0.78 7.78 -5.29
C CYS A 77 -0.07 6.64 -4.55
N ALA A 78 1.18 6.38 -4.93
CA ALA A 78 2.03 5.35 -4.34
C ALA A 78 2.61 5.75 -2.97
N VAL A 79 1.73 6.04 -2.01
CA VAL A 79 2.13 6.36 -0.64
C VAL A 79 2.56 5.12 0.13
N THR A 80 3.61 5.27 0.93
CA THR A 80 4.05 4.32 1.95
C THR A 80 3.60 4.79 3.33
N LEU A 81 2.92 3.94 4.08
CA LEU A 81 2.56 4.20 5.47
C LEU A 81 3.57 3.47 6.37
N LYS A 82 4.23 4.19 7.27
CA LYS A 82 5.30 3.65 8.10
C LYS A 82 5.09 3.99 9.58
N GLY A 83 5.00 2.96 10.42
CA GLY A 83 4.98 3.12 11.88
C GLY A 83 6.36 2.97 12.51
N GLU A 84 6.38 2.86 13.84
CA GLU A 84 7.59 2.69 14.65
C GLU A 84 7.87 1.23 15.05
N GLY A 85 6.97 0.30 14.71
CA GLY A 85 7.14 -1.13 15.00
C GLY A 85 5.83 -1.92 15.02
N LEU A 86 5.94 -3.23 14.81
CA LEU A 86 4.86 -4.19 15.05
C LEU A 86 4.43 -4.11 16.52
N GLY A 87 3.18 -3.73 16.78
CA GLY A 87 2.65 -3.52 18.13
C GLY A 87 2.98 -2.17 18.79
N ALA A 88 3.87 -1.35 18.21
CA ALA A 88 4.12 0.01 18.69
C ALA A 88 3.13 1.01 18.06
N THR A 89 2.90 0.88 16.74
CA THR A 89 1.93 1.69 16.00
C THR A 89 0.75 0.82 15.57
N GLN A 90 -0.47 1.25 15.89
CA GLN A 90 -1.70 0.55 15.53
C GLN A 90 -2.66 1.49 14.78
N LEU A 91 -3.03 1.11 13.56
CA LEU A 91 -4.11 1.76 12.81
C LEU A 91 -5.38 0.97 13.06
N ILE A 92 -6.33 1.56 13.78
CA ILE A 92 -7.52 0.88 14.30
C ILE A 92 -8.76 1.36 13.57
N ARG A 93 -9.45 0.43 12.91
CA ARG A 93 -10.75 0.70 12.29
C ARG A 93 -11.86 0.66 13.34
N ARG A 94 -12.63 1.74 13.48
CA ARG A 94 -13.81 1.89 14.36
C ARG A 94 -15.16 1.92 13.62
N TYR A 95 -15.18 1.52 12.34
CA TYR A 95 -16.39 1.34 11.51
C TYR A 95 -16.45 -0.06 10.89
N SER A 96 -17.60 -0.49 10.35
CA SER A 96 -17.77 -1.81 9.71
C SER A 96 -17.81 -1.74 8.18
N GLY A 97 -17.36 -2.81 7.52
CA GLY A 97 -17.37 -2.94 6.05
C GLY A 97 -16.34 -2.08 5.31
N GLY A 98 -16.42 -2.10 3.97
CA GLY A 98 -15.57 -1.30 3.08
C GLY A 98 -14.09 -1.73 3.04
N GLY A 99 -13.27 -0.97 2.31
CA GLY A 99 -11.80 -1.04 2.39
C GLY A 99 -11.30 -0.06 3.46
N PHE A 100 -10.34 -0.48 4.27
CA PHE A 100 -9.74 0.39 5.28
C PHE A 100 -8.58 1.20 4.70
N LEU A 101 -7.46 0.55 4.41
CA LEU A 101 -6.34 1.19 3.71
C LEU A 101 -6.46 0.81 2.23
N HIS A 102 -6.93 1.75 1.42
CA HIS A 102 -7.23 1.51 0.01
C HIS A 102 -6.31 2.32 -0.91
N TRP A 103 -5.48 1.64 -1.69
CA TRP A 103 -4.71 2.26 -2.77
C TRP A 103 -5.48 2.12 -4.09
N VAL A 104 -5.79 3.27 -4.72
CA VAL A 104 -6.40 3.37 -6.04
C VAL A 104 -5.48 4.18 -6.94
N ARG A 105 -4.72 3.50 -7.79
CA ARG A 105 -3.69 4.12 -8.66
C ARG A 105 -2.57 4.85 -7.89
N GLY A 106 -1.40 4.88 -8.50
CA GLY A 106 -0.58 6.07 -8.52
C GLY A 106 -0.12 6.26 -9.96
N VAL A 107 -0.13 7.50 -10.46
CA VAL A 107 0.55 7.87 -11.71
C VAL A 107 2.07 7.62 -11.65
N ASP A 108 2.56 7.14 -10.51
CA ASP A 108 3.95 6.92 -10.20
C ASP A 108 4.32 5.46 -10.46
N HIS A 109 5.45 5.24 -11.12
CA HIS A 109 6.02 3.91 -11.35
C HIS A 109 6.60 3.28 -10.06
N ARG A 110 6.52 4.00 -8.93
CA ARG A 110 7.03 3.58 -7.63
C ARG A 110 5.89 2.90 -6.89
N GLY A 111 6.18 1.79 -6.22
CA GLY A 111 5.17 1.10 -5.43
C GLY A 111 4.89 1.81 -4.12
N GLY A 112 3.62 1.85 -3.72
CA GLY A 112 3.23 2.22 -2.36
C GLY A 112 3.61 1.12 -1.37
N GLY A 113 3.26 1.28 -0.10
CA GLY A 113 3.54 0.23 0.86
C GLY A 113 3.07 0.44 2.29
N LEU A 114 3.35 -0.57 3.09
CA LEU A 114 3.11 -0.60 4.53
C LEU A 114 4.37 -1.12 5.23
N ALA A 115 4.79 -0.45 6.30
CA ALA A 115 5.96 -0.87 7.05
C ALA A 115 5.81 -0.66 8.55
N ALA A 116 6.23 -1.65 9.34
CA ALA A 116 6.43 -1.53 10.79
C ALA A 116 5.21 -0.98 11.56
N LEU A 117 4.02 -1.52 11.27
CA LEU A 117 2.77 -1.11 11.91
C LEU A 117 1.78 -2.27 11.98
N SER A 118 0.72 -2.09 12.75
CA SER A 118 -0.41 -3.02 12.81
C SER A 118 -1.67 -2.39 12.23
N VAL A 119 -2.48 -3.17 11.52
CA VAL A 119 -3.78 -2.80 10.98
C VAL A 119 -4.82 -3.64 11.68
N ILE A 120 -5.66 -3.01 12.48
CA ILE A 120 -6.49 -3.69 13.48
C ILE A 120 -7.96 -3.38 13.21
N ALA A 121 -8.79 -4.42 13.16
CA ALA A 121 -10.23 -4.24 13.33
C ALA A 121 -10.48 -3.95 14.80
N GLY A 122 -11.06 -2.79 15.10
CA GLY A 122 -11.44 -2.39 16.45
C GLY A 122 -12.68 -3.12 16.94
N SER A 123 -12.86 -3.16 18.25
CA SER A 123 -13.97 -3.82 18.94
C SER A 123 -15.34 -3.47 18.33
N GLY A 124 -16.19 -4.48 18.13
CA GLY A 124 -17.52 -4.35 17.54
C GLY A 124 -17.56 -4.08 16.03
N THR A 125 -16.43 -4.09 15.32
CA THR A 125 -16.38 -3.86 13.86
C THR A 125 -16.29 -5.15 13.06
N ASN A 126 -17.07 -5.26 11.97
CA ASN A 126 -17.19 -6.50 11.20
C ASN A 126 -17.05 -6.31 9.69
N GLY A 127 -16.63 -7.38 9.01
CA GLY A 127 -16.52 -7.48 7.56
C GLY A 127 -15.40 -6.61 6.96
N GLY A 128 -15.45 -6.40 5.63
CA GLY A 128 -14.56 -5.47 4.92
C GLY A 128 -13.12 -5.99 4.70
N ILE A 129 -12.26 -5.11 4.21
CA ILE A 129 -10.90 -5.41 3.76
C ILE A 129 -9.92 -4.51 4.50
N ALA A 130 -8.93 -5.07 5.20
CA ALA A 130 -7.94 -4.26 5.91
C ALA A 130 -7.02 -3.50 4.94
N VAL A 131 -6.42 -4.22 3.98
CA VAL A 131 -5.55 -3.65 2.95
C VAL A 131 -6.12 -3.99 1.58
N LEU A 132 -6.55 -2.98 0.84
CA LEU A 132 -7.07 -3.12 -0.52
C LEU A 132 -6.15 -2.39 -1.49
N VAL A 133 -5.68 -3.10 -2.50
CA VAL A 133 -4.95 -2.51 -3.63
C VAL A 133 -5.73 -2.81 -4.89
N SER A 134 -6.30 -1.77 -5.50
CA SER A 134 -7.08 -1.90 -6.72
C SER A 134 -6.34 -1.31 -7.90
N ALA A 135 -6.20 -2.13 -8.94
CA ALA A 135 -5.83 -1.66 -10.25
C ALA A 135 -6.90 -0.70 -10.77
N THR A 136 -6.46 0.33 -11.49
CA THR A 136 -7.38 1.20 -12.23
C THR A 136 -7.22 0.98 -13.73
N PRO A 137 -8.31 1.16 -14.49
CA PRO A 137 -8.27 1.22 -15.94
C PRO A 137 -7.12 2.10 -16.46
N ASP A 138 -6.27 1.61 -17.37
CA ASP A 138 -5.41 2.48 -18.18
C ASP A 138 -6.31 3.43 -19.00
N THR A 139 -5.96 4.71 -19.04
CA THR A 139 -6.72 5.74 -19.78
C THR A 139 -6.60 5.60 -21.30
N ASP A 140 -5.63 4.81 -21.76
CA ASP A 140 -5.42 4.48 -23.17
C ASP A 140 -5.36 2.95 -23.31
N GLY A 141 -6.39 2.35 -23.91
CA GLY A 141 -6.51 0.90 -24.12
C GLY A 141 -5.52 0.31 -25.13
N THR A 142 -4.64 1.13 -25.72
CA THR A 142 -3.54 0.66 -26.58
C THR A 142 -2.20 0.55 -25.85
N VAL A 143 -2.11 1.07 -24.62
CA VAL A 143 -0.88 1.07 -23.85
C VAL A 143 -0.90 -0.06 -22.84
N ASN A 144 0.01 -1.01 -23.03
CA ASN A 144 0.25 -2.07 -22.06
C ASN A 144 1.04 -1.49 -20.86
N SER A 145 0.33 -1.01 -19.84
CA SER A 145 0.80 -0.75 -18.46
C SER A 145 1.65 0.49 -18.18
N TYR A 146 1.02 1.66 -18.10
CA TYR A 146 1.52 2.71 -17.19
C TYR A 146 1.10 2.43 -15.74
N ASN A 147 0.04 1.65 -15.51
CA ASN A 147 -0.48 1.33 -14.18
C ASN A 147 0.12 0.04 -13.59
N ARG A 148 1.45 -0.05 -13.42
CA ARG A 148 2.05 -1.18 -12.68
C ARG A 148 1.94 -0.92 -11.18
N HIS A 149 1.03 -1.64 -10.51
CA HIS A 149 0.97 -1.59 -9.05
C HIS A 149 2.02 -2.51 -8.44
N SER A 150 3.23 -1.98 -8.28
CA SER A 150 4.17 -2.55 -7.32
C SER A 150 3.75 -2.15 -5.92
N PHE A 151 3.93 -3.03 -4.95
CA PHE A 151 3.53 -2.75 -3.58
C PHE A 151 4.41 -3.54 -2.62
N VAL A 152 4.89 -2.88 -1.56
CA VAL A 152 5.74 -3.54 -0.56
C VAL A 152 5.07 -3.49 0.80
N ILE A 153 4.87 -4.66 1.40
CA ILE A 153 4.40 -4.80 2.78
C ILE A 153 5.49 -5.50 3.57
N ASP A 154 6.01 -4.84 4.60
CA ASP A 154 7.11 -5.40 5.37
C ASP A 154 6.92 -5.18 6.87
N ASN A 155 7.01 -6.24 7.65
CA ASN A 155 6.86 -6.17 9.10
C ASN A 155 5.50 -5.58 9.52
N VAL A 156 4.41 -6.15 8.99
CA VAL A 156 3.03 -5.70 9.24
C VAL A 156 2.17 -6.81 9.82
N LEU A 157 1.34 -6.45 10.79
CA LEU A 157 0.32 -7.35 11.35
C LEU A 157 -1.06 -6.85 10.96
N VAL A 158 -1.88 -7.71 10.35
CA VAL A 158 -3.31 -7.47 10.18
C VAL A 158 -4.06 -8.33 11.17
N GLY A 159 -4.78 -7.70 12.09
CA GLY A 159 -5.38 -8.36 13.26
C GLY A 159 -6.69 -7.74 13.71
N ARG A 160 -7.06 -8.06 14.96
CA ARG A 160 -8.31 -7.67 15.62
C ARG A 160 -8.04 -7.44 17.10
N GLU A 161 -8.74 -6.48 17.72
CA GLU A 161 -8.68 -6.26 19.17
C GLU A 161 -9.33 -7.41 19.96
N SER A 162 -10.44 -7.95 19.44
CA SER A 162 -11.25 -8.97 20.10
C SER A 162 -11.53 -10.16 19.19
N PRO A 163 -11.53 -11.41 19.71
CA PRO A 163 -11.89 -12.59 18.94
C PRO A 163 -13.40 -12.90 18.91
N ALA A 164 -14.28 -12.16 19.60
CA ALA A 164 -15.68 -12.57 19.71
C ALA A 164 -16.61 -11.94 18.67
N ASP A 165 -16.28 -10.75 18.21
CA ASP A 165 -17.23 -9.81 17.58
C ASP A 165 -16.55 -8.85 16.59
N THR A 166 -15.30 -9.15 16.22
CA THR A 166 -14.45 -8.26 15.46
C THR A 166 -13.78 -8.99 14.31
N SER A 167 -13.96 -8.49 13.08
CA SER A 167 -13.68 -9.27 11.88
C SER A 167 -13.20 -8.45 10.68
N TRP A 168 -12.37 -9.10 9.86
CA TRP A 168 -12.10 -8.77 8.46
C TRP A 168 -12.66 -9.87 7.56
N ASP A 169 -13.22 -9.52 6.40
CA ASP A 169 -13.47 -10.50 5.34
C ASP A 169 -12.14 -10.92 4.70
N PHE A 170 -11.26 -9.93 4.47
CA PHE A 170 -9.93 -10.12 3.89
C PHE A 170 -8.87 -9.28 4.63
N GLY A 171 -7.72 -9.88 4.92
CA GLY A 171 -6.57 -9.15 5.45
C GLY A 171 -5.88 -8.31 4.36
N LEU A 172 -5.53 -8.95 3.24
CA LEU A 172 -5.03 -8.29 2.03
C LEU A 172 -5.90 -8.69 0.84
N TYR A 173 -6.32 -7.72 0.05
CA TYR A 173 -6.98 -7.94 -1.23
C TYR A 173 -6.19 -7.21 -2.32
N LEU A 174 -5.66 -7.95 -3.29
CA LEU A 174 -5.10 -7.42 -4.52
C LEU A 174 -6.09 -7.60 -5.67
N ASP A 175 -6.65 -6.50 -6.16
CA ASP A 175 -7.66 -6.49 -7.23
C ASP A 175 -7.08 -5.97 -8.54
N GLY A 176 -6.64 -6.88 -9.40
CA GLY A 176 -6.18 -6.59 -10.76
C GLY A 176 -7.27 -6.67 -11.82
N SER A 177 -8.55 -6.84 -11.44
CA SER A 177 -9.65 -7.11 -12.39
C SER A 177 -9.93 -5.98 -13.37
N LYS A 178 -9.58 -4.74 -13.01
CA LYS A 178 -9.96 -3.52 -13.74
C LYS A 178 -8.97 -3.06 -14.82
N ASN A 179 -8.06 -3.91 -15.30
CA ASN A 179 -7.30 -3.56 -16.51
C ASN A 179 -8.25 -3.52 -17.73
N PRO A 180 -8.36 -2.42 -18.50
CA PRO A 180 -9.40 -2.22 -19.49
C PRO A 180 -8.81 -2.40 -20.90
N ASP A 181 -9.22 -3.40 -21.64
CA ASP A 181 -9.13 -3.31 -23.10
C ASP A 181 -10.04 -4.29 -23.85
N GLY A 182 -10.83 -5.10 -23.15
CA GLY A 182 -11.61 -6.15 -23.85
C GLY A 182 -10.71 -7.14 -24.60
N ASN A 183 -9.39 -7.12 -24.33
CA ASN A 183 -8.43 -8.07 -24.86
C ASN A 183 -8.21 -9.16 -23.82
N ALA A 184 -8.49 -10.41 -24.19
CA ALA A 184 -8.26 -11.56 -23.32
C ALA A 184 -6.78 -11.76 -22.97
N ASP A 185 -5.87 -11.15 -23.73
CA ASP A 185 -4.42 -11.25 -23.56
C ASP A 185 -3.82 -10.09 -22.74
N SER A 186 -4.64 -9.17 -22.21
CA SER A 186 -4.13 -8.04 -21.45
C SER A 186 -3.59 -8.45 -20.08
N VAL A 187 -2.39 -7.96 -19.78
CA VAL A 187 -1.61 -8.39 -18.63
C VAL A 187 -2.23 -7.80 -17.35
N PRO A 188 -2.37 -8.56 -16.25
CA PRO A 188 -3.10 -8.09 -15.08
C PRO A 188 -2.57 -6.77 -14.49
N GLY A 189 -3.45 -5.97 -13.87
CA GLY A 189 -3.10 -4.61 -13.41
C GLY A 189 -2.21 -4.57 -12.16
N ILE A 190 -2.30 -5.59 -11.29
CA ILE A 190 -1.40 -5.72 -10.12
C ILE A 190 -0.16 -6.51 -10.51
N ARG A 191 1.02 -5.90 -10.35
CA ARG A 191 2.31 -6.47 -10.79
C ARG A 191 3.41 -6.16 -9.79
N ASP A 192 4.12 -7.18 -9.35
CA ASP A 192 5.29 -7.05 -8.47
C ASP A 192 4.93 -6.57 -7.05
N VAL A 193 4.19 -7.41 -6.34
CA VAL A 193 3.85 -7.19 -4.93
C VAL A 193 4.73 -8.07 -4.07
N THR A 194 5.47 -7.45 -3.16
CA THR A 194 6.33 -8.16 -2.19
C THR A 194 5.76 -8.00 -0.79
N VAL A 195 5.58 -9.12 -0.10
CA VAL A 195 5.16 -9.14 1.29
C VAL A 195 6.17 -9.93 2.10
N SER A 196 6.70 -9.35 3.16
CA SER A 196 7.70 -10.00 4.02
C SER A 196 7.43 -9.78 5.50
N ARG A 197 7.78 -10.79 6.31
CA ARG A 197 7.73 -10.72 7.80
C ARG A 197 6.38 -10.23 8.33
N SER A 198 5.31 -10.59 7.63
CA SER A 198 3.99 -10.03 7.87
C SER A 198 2.99 -11.13 8.17
N THR A 199 2.01 -10.80 8.99
CA THR A 199 0.98 -11.74 9.41
C THR A 199 -0.39 -11.22 9.06
N PHE A 200 -1.22 -12.05 8.41
CA PHE A 200 -2.55 -11.66 7.97
C PHE A 200 -3.65 -12.49 8.63
N GLY A 201 -4.45 -11.81 9.44
CA GLY A 201 -5.76 -12.29 9.88
C GLY A 201 -6.83 -11.96 8.86
N GLY A 202 -7.54 -13.00 8.39
CA GLY A 202 -8.85 -12.90 7.74
C GLY A 202 -9.79 -13.83 8.48
N THR A 203 -10.96 -13.36 8.88
CA THR A 203 -11.87 -14.11 9.76
C THR A 203 -13.01 -14.81 9.03
N ASN A 204 -13.43 -14.27 7.89
CA ASN A 204 -14.62 -14.77 7.20
C ASN A 204 -14.32 -15.45 5.88
N THR A 205 -13.32 -14.96 5.12
CA THR A 205 -13.10 -15.46 3.75
C THR A 205 -11.68 -15.92 3.48
N ALA A 206 -10.67 -15.05 3.67
CA ALA A 206 -9.26 -15.37 3.42
C ALA A 206 -8.32 -14.39 4.12
N SER A 207 -7.10 -14.86 4.43
CA SER A 207 -6.03 -13.97 4.91
C SER A 207 -5.54 -13.06 3.78
N VAL A 208 -5.37 -13.62 2.58
CA VAL A 208 -4.98 -12.89 1.37
C VAL A 208 -5.86 -13.33 0.19
N TYR A 209 -6.37 -12.37 -0.57
CA TYR A 209 -7.10 -12.60 -1.82
C TYR A 209 -6.35 -11.98 -2.99
N LEU A 210 -6.09 -12.79 -4.01
CA LEU A 210 -5.40 -12.41 -5.23
C LEU A 210 -6.38 -12.58 -6.40
N ASN A 211 -6.86 -11.46 -6.94
CA ASN A 211 -7.77 -11.44 -8.07
C ASN A 211 -7.05 -10.83 -9.27
N ARG A 212 -6.80 -11.61 -10.33
CA ARG A 212 -5.99 -11.13 -11.47
C ARG A 212 -4.70 -10.44 -11.00
N ALA A 213 -3.98 -11.03 -10.06
CA ALA A 213 -2.67 -10.52 -9.63
C ALA A 213 -1.55 -11.26 -10.37
N ARG A 214 -0.42 -10.60 -10.62
CA ARG A 214 0.76 -11.23 -11.21
C ARG A 214 2.05 -10.88 -10.49
N GLY A 215 2.97 -11.84 -10.38
CA GLY A 215 4.31 -11.57 -9.86
C GLY A 215 4.27 -11.21 -8.38
N THR A 216 3.41 -11.87 -7.61
CA THR A 216 3.27 -11.64 -6.18
C THR A 216 4.24 -12.56 -5.44
N ASP A 217 5.12 -12.01 -4.60
CA ASP A 217 5.99 -12.74 -3.68
C ASP A 217 5.52 -12.53 -2.25
N LEU A 218 4.98 -13.59 -1.65
CA LEU A 218 4.37 -13.58 -0.33
C LEU A 218 5.19 -14.42 0.63
N HIS A 219 5.88 -13.79 1.57
CA HIS A 219 6.47 -14.43 2.75
C HIS A 219 5.66 -14.04 4.00
N ILE A 220 4.66 -14.86 4.31
CA ILE A 220 3.61 -14.51 5.27
C ILE A 220 3.31 -15.62 6.29
N GLU A 221 2.71 -15.19 7.39
CA GLU A 221 2.01 -16.04 8.34
C GLU A 221 0.51 -15.74 8.30
N CYS A 222 -0.34 -16.73 8.57
CA CYS A 222 -1.79 -16.56 8.57
C CYS A 222 -2.38 -17.07 9.87
N TYR A 223 -3.24 -16.26 10.49
CA TYR A 223 -3.91 -16.64 11.74
C TYR A 223 -5.13 -17.51 11.48
N THR A 224 -5.38 -18.45 12.40
CA THR A 224 -6.58 -19.30 12.35
C THR A 224 -7.84 -18.44 12.58
N PRO A 225 -8.92 -18.63 11.79
CA PRO A 225 -10.11 -17.82 11.89
C PRO A 225 -10.97 -18.39 13.02
N LEU A 226 -11.87 -17.58 13.54
CA LEU A 226 -12.63 -17.95 14.74
C LEU A 226 -13.74 -18.95 14.46
N ASN A 227 -14.24 -18.94 13.24
CA ASN A 227 -15.35 -19.76 12.75
C ASN A 227 -14.87 -21.01 11.99
N GLY A 228 -13.58 -21.32 11.99
CA GLY A 228 -13.02 -22.45 11.24
C GLY A 228 -13.06 -22.29 9.70
N SER A 229 -13.28 -21.07 9.21
CA SER A 229 -13.18 -20.73 7.79
C SER A 229 -11.77 -20.97 7.22
N PHE A 230 -11.63 -20.80 5.91
CA PHE A 230 -10.35 -21.01 5.25
C PHE A 230 -9.29 -19.99 5.70
N VAL A 231 -8.12 -20.51 6.06
CA VAL A 231 -6.92 -19.72 6.35
C VAL A 231 -5.96 -19.86 5.21
N GLY A 232 -5.64 -18.75 4.57
CA GLY A 232 -4.61 -18.76 3.56
C GLY A 232 -4.82 -17.77 2.45
N VAL A 233 -4.18 -18.09 1.34
CA VAL A 233 -4.18 -17.30 0.12
C VAL A 233 -5.20 -17.88 -0.85
N VAL A 234 -6.07 -17.03 -1.39
CA VAL A 234 -7.01 -17.39 -2.45
C VAL A 234 -6.53 -16.79 -3.76
N LEU A 235 -6.44 -17.63 -4.78
CA LEU A 235 -6.09 -17.25 -6.15
C LEU A 235 -7.36 -17.25 -7.00
N ASP A 236 -7.56 -16.21 -7.80
CA ASP A 236 -8.78 -16.03 -8.59
C ASP A 236 -8.54 -15.30 -9.92
N ASN A 237 -9.42 -15.55 -10.88
CA ASN A 237 -9.54 -14.98 -12.22
C ASN A 237 -8.25 -14.94 -13.05
N GLY A 238 -7.45 -15.99 -13.03
CA GLY A 238 -6.23 -16.07 -13.85
C GLY A 238 -5.02 -15.40 -13.21
N THR A 239 -5.00 -15.37 -11.88
CA THR A 239 -3.82 -14.99 -11.09
C THR A 239 -2.61 -15.86 -11.45
N ASP A 240 -1.44 -15.25 -11.65
CA ASP A 240 -0.28 -15.91 -12.24
C ASP A 240 1.03 -15.54 -11.54
N SER A 241 2.03 -16.42 -11.63
CA SER A 241 3.40 -16.16 -11.18
C SER A 241 3.45 -15.74 -9.69
N VAL A 242 2.75 -16.48 -8.84
CA VAL A 242 2.70 -16.24 -7.39
C VAL A 242 3.75 -17.11 -6.71
N ARG A 243 4.63 -16.50 -5.92
CA ARG A 243 5.47 -17.21 -4.95
C ARG A 243 4.84 -17.05 -3.57
N LEU A 244 4.56 -18.16 -2.93
CA LEU A 244 3.98 -18.23 -1.60
C LEU A 244 4.91 -19.03 -0.69
N GLN A 245 5.59 -18.33 0.21
CA GLN A 245 6.39 -18.87 1.29
C GLN A 245 5.63 -18.67 2.60
N THR A 246 5.13 -19.75 3.17
CA THR A 246 4.30 -19.69 4.37
C THR A 246 4.95 -20.36 5.55
N ARG A 247 4.63 -19.87 6.74
CA ARG A 247 4.85 -20.59 8.01
C ARG A 247 3.50 -20.88 8.65
N GLY A 248 3.43 -21.96 9.43
CA GLY A 248 2.21 -22.37 10.12
C GLY A 248 1.09 -22.84 9.17
N ASN A 249 -0.16 -22.57 9.55
CA ASN A 249 -1.36 -23.08 8.87
C ASN A 249 -1.81 -22.23 7.67
N CYS A 250 -0.92 -21.45 7.05
CA CYS A 250 -1.29 -20.64 5.88
C CYS A 250 -1.24 -21.49 4.61
N GLY A 251 -2.41 -22.03 4.22
CA GLY A 251 -2.57 -22.78 2.97
C GLY A 251 -2.83 -21.88 1.76
N TYR A 252 -3.15 -22.52 0.64
CA TYR A 252 -3.67 -21.84 -0.54
C TYR A 252 -4.88 -22.58 -1.09
N ARG A 253 -5.75 -21.86 -1.80
CA ARG A 253 -6.80 -22.44 -2.65
C ARG A 253 -6.93 -21.61 -3.93
N SER A 254 -7.43 -22.23 -4.98
CA SER A 254 -7.84 -21.52 -6.19
C SER A 254 -9.35 -21.60 -6.33
N ASN A 255 -9.98 -20.49 -6.68
CA ASN A 255 -11.41 -20.45 -6.96
C ASN A 255 -11.72 -20.82 -8.42
N ASP A 256 -10.70 -20.82 -9.29
CA ASP A 256 -10.79 -21.28 -10.67
C ASP A 256 -9.54 -22.05 -11.11
N GLY A 257 -9.65 -22.75 -12.24
CA GLY A 257 -8.53 -23.48 -12.87
C GLY A 257 -7.71 -22.64 -13.85
N THR A 258 -7.84 -21.31 -13.83
CA THR A 258 -7.21 -20.42 -14.82
C THR A 258 -5.88 -19.83 -14.34
N GLY A 259 -5.61 -19.89 -13.04
CA GLY A 259 -4.34 -19.45 -12.48
C GLY A 259 -3.15 -20.30 -12.94
N ARG A 260 -1.94 -19.72 -12.92
CA ARG A 260 -0.71 -20.38 -13.40
C ARG A 260 0.52 -20.06 -12.54
N ASN A 261 1.57 -20.88 -12.70
CA ASN A 261 2.91 -20.66 -12.15
C ASN A 261 2.95 -20.36 -10.63
N LEU A 262 2.13 -21.05 -9.84
CA LEU A 262 2.20 -20.98 -8.39
C LEU A 262 3.43 -21.76 -7.89
N GLN A 263 4.27 -21.07 -7.11
CA GLN A 263 5.34 -21.68 -6.33
C GLN A 263 4.96 -21.64 -4.85
N TYR A 264 4.66 -22.79 -4.25
CA TYR A 264 4.35 -22.93 -2.83
C TYR A 264 5.52 -23.55 -2.08
N ASN A 265 6.07 -22.83 -1.10
CA ASN A 265 7.23 -23.24 -0.29
C ASN A 265 8.40 -23.78 -1.12
N GLY A 266 8.70 -23.08 -2.23
CA GLY A 266 9.81 -23.40 -3.13
C GLY A 266 9.48 -24.39 -4.25
N GLN A 267 8.31 -25.03 -4.22
CA GLN A 267 7.89 -26.02 -5.23
C GLN A 267 6.82 -25.47 -6.16
N TYR A 268 6.95 -25.72 -7.46
CA TYR A 268 5.85 -25.46 -8.39
C TYR A 268 4.72 -26.45 -8.13
N VAL A 269 3.50 -25.93 -7.97
CA VAL A 269 2.32 -26.72 -7.70
C VAL A 269 1.28 -26.49 -8.77
N ALA A 270 0.55 -27.55 -9.13
CA ALA A 270 -0.62 -27.41 -9.97
C ALA A 270 -1.69 -26.62 -9.22
N ILE A 271 -2.35 -25.72 -9.94
CA ILE A 271 -3.53 -25.03 -9.45
C ILE A 271 -4.72 -25.96 -9.78
N PRO A 272 -5.40 -26.51 -8.76
CA PRO A 272 -6.50 -27.46 -8.96
C PRO A 272 -7.72 -26.83 -9.61
#